data_AF-A0A1F7JCS0-F1
#
_entry.id   AF-A0A1F7JCS0-F1
#
_cell.length_a   1.000
_cell.length_b   1.000
_cell.length_c   1.000
_cell.angle_alpha   90.00
_cell.angle_beta   90.00
_cell.angle_gamma   90.00
#
_symmetry.space_group_name_H-M   'P 1'
#
loop_
_entity.id
_entity.type
_entity.pdbx_description
1 polymer ?
#
loop_
_entity_poly.entity_id
_entity_poly.type
_entity_poly.pdbx_seq_one_letter_code
_entity_poly.pdbx_strand_id
1 'polypeptide(L)'
;MNKLLSQTLNLNGTEIKGPLDEGINNLGDVVSRILSFLMPMAGIVLLFVLIWGGYDFMMSQGNPEKIKGAQAKITSGLIGFFLLIASYLIVRVISAIFGLNTGIL
;
A
#
# COMPACT_ATOMS: atom_id res chain seq x y z
N MET A 1 -31.00 -8.91 -9.02
CA MET A 1 -30.32 -7.95 -8.14
C MET A 1 -29.44 -7.09 -9.03
N ASN A 2 -29.88 -5.85 -9.26
CA ASN A 2 -29.40 -5.00 -10.36
C ASN A 2 -27.98 -4.51 -10.06
N LYS A 3 -27.01 -4.96 -10.87
CA LYS A 3 -25.64 -4.40 -10.88
C LYS A 3 -25.70 -3.02 -11.56
N LEU A 4 -26.05 -1.99 -10.79
CA LEU A 4 -26.20 -0.62 -11.28
C LEU A 4 -24.86 0.12 -11.44
N LEU A 5 -23.73 -0.56 -11.16
CA LEU A 5 -22.37 0.01 -11.20
C LEU A 5 -21.40 -0.87 -12.00
N SER A 6 -21.87 -1.80 -12.84
CA SER A 6 -20.97 -2.66 -13.62
C SER A 6 -20.42 -1.93 -14.84
N GLN A 7 -19.08 -1.95 -14.97
CA GLN A 7 -18.28 -1.47 -16.08
C GLN A 7 -18.71 -2.02 -17.45
N THR A 8 -19.33 -3.20 -17.46
CA THR A 8 -19.83 -3.86 -18.66
C THR A 8 -21.31 -4.22 -18.48
N LEU A 9 -22.14 -3.71 -19.38
CA LEU A 9 -23.56 -4.05 -19.47
C LEU A 9 -23.77 -4.92 -20.72
N ASN A 10 -24.17 -6.17 -20.54
CA ASN A 10 -24.55 -7.04 -21.65
C ASN A 10 -26.06 -6.90 -21.89
N LEU A 11 -26.42 -6.19 -22.96
CA LEU A 11 -27.79 -6.06 -23.42
C LEU A 11 -27.87 -6.73 -24.79
N ASN A 12 -28.61 -7.83 -24.87
CA ASN A 12 -28.93 -8.54 -26.13
C ASN A 12 -27.69 -8.86 -27.01
N GLY A 13 -26.56 -9.25 -26.39
CA GLY A 13 -25.34 -9.66 -27.11
C GLY A 13 -24.37 -8.52 -27.45
N THR A 14 -24.70 -7.27 -27.14
CA THR A 14 -23.76 -6.15 -27.21
C THR A 14 -23.22 -5.81 -25.83
N GLU A 15 -21.91 -5.95 -25.65
CA GLU A 15 -21.21 -5.58 -24.42
C GLU A 15 -20.82 -4.10 -24.49
N ILE A 16 -21.59 -3.26 -23.80
CA ILE A 16 -21.23 -1.85 -23.62
C ILE A 16 -20.24 -1.79 -22.47
N LYS A 17 -18.97 -1.59 -22.82
CA LYS A 17 -17.86 -1.47 -21.88
C LYS A 17 -17.55 0.00 -21.63
N GLY A 18 -17.57 0.41 -20.37
CA GLY A 18 -17.25 1.75 -19.93
C GLY A 18 -15.76 2.10 -20.09
N PRO A 19 -15.38 3.37 -19.93
CA PRO A 19 -14.03 3.88 -20.22
C PRO A 19 -12.93 3.51 -19.20
N LEU A 20 -13.24 2.72 -18.17
CA LEU A 20 -12.29 2.22 -17.16
C LEU A 20 -11.81 0.81 -17.53
N ASP A 21 -10.62 0.47 -17.03
CA ASP A 21 -9.90 -0.76 -17.33
C ASP A 21 -10.66 -2.03 -16.90
N GLU A 22 -10.51 -3.15 -17.64
CA GLU A 22 -11.32 -4.39 -17.47
C GLU A 22 -11.25 -5.01 -16.08
N GLY A 23 -10.17 -4.73 -15.35
CA GLY A 23 -9.94 -5.21 -14.00
C GLY A 23 -10.69 -4.46 -12.90
N ILE A 24 -11.39 -3.36 -13.20
CA ILE A 24 -12.07 -2.53 -12.19
C ILE A 24 -13.58 -2.74 -12.30
N ASN A 25 -14.11 -3.68 -11.51
CA ASN A 25 -15.54 -4.00 -11.47
C ASN A 25 -16.20 -3.57 -10.16
N ASN A 26 -15.40 -3.33 -9.11
CA ASN A 26 -15.86 -2.85 -7.80
C ASN A 26 -14.88 -1.83 -7.20
N LEU A 27 -15.34 -1.12 -6.16
CA LEU A 27 -14.49 -0.23 -5.33
C LEU A 27 -13.24 -0.94 -4.78
N GLY A 28 -13.35 -2.23 -4.47
CA GLY A 28 -12.22 -3.05 -4.01
C GLY A 28 -11.09 -3.16 -5.04
N ASP A 29 -11.41 -3.20 -6.32
CA ASP A 29 -10.42 -3.33 -7.40
C ASP A 29 -9.64 -2.03 -7.62
N VAL A 30 -10.29 -0.88 -7.40
CA VAL A 30 -9.63 0.44 -7.41
C VAL A 30 -8.60 0.50 -6.29
N VAL A 31 -9.00 0.10 -5.08
CA VAL A 31 -8.13 0.10 -3.90
C VAL A 31 -6.97 -0.89 -4.09
N SER A 32 -7.25 -2.07 -4.65
CA SER A 32 -6.26 -3.09 -4.98
C SER A 32 -5.19 -2.56 -5.95
N ARG A 33 -5.60 -1.85 -7.01
CA ARG A 33 -4.67 -1.24 -7.97
C ARG A 33 -3.80 -0.17 -7.35
N ILE A 34 -4.37 0.68 -6.50
CA ILE A 34 -3.62 1.70 -5.77
C ILE A 34 -2.61 1.04 -4.82
N LEU A 35 -3.03 0.02 -4.06
CA LEU A 35 -2.16 -0.70 -3.12
C LEU A 35 -1.02 -1.44 -3.84
N SER A 36 -1.29 -2.05 -5.00
CA SER A 36 -0.29 -2.73 -5.83
C SER A 36 0.81 -1.76 -6.30
N PHE A 37 0.45 -0.50 -6.57
CA PHE A 37 1.40 0.56 -6.89
C PHE A 37 2.09 1.15 -5.65
N LEU A 38 1.37 1.30 -4.54
CA LEU A 38 1.88 1.96 -3.34
C LEU A 38 2.82 1.07 -2.50
N MET A 39 2.62 -0.24 -2.50
CA MET A 39 3.49 -1.22 -1.83
C MET A 39 4.97 -1.10 -2.25
N PRO A 40 5.33 -1.18 -3.55
CA PRO A 40 6.73 -1.01 -3.96
C PRO A 40 7.24 0.41 -3.71
N MET A 41 6.40 1.44 -3.87
CA MET A 41 6.75 2.82 -3.52
C MET A 41 7.13 2.96 -2.04
N ALA A 42 6.40 2.31 -1.14
CA ALA A 42 6.69 2.37 0.28
C ALA A 42 8.06 1.76 0.63
N GLY A 43 8.46 0.68 -0.05
CA GLY A 43 9.80 0.11 0.08
C GLY A 43 10.91 1.09 -0.34
N ILE A 44 10.68 1.85 -1.43
CA ILE A 44 11.61 2.89 -1.88
C ILE A 44 11.69 4.02 -0.84
N VAL A 45 10.55 4.48 -0.34
CA VAL A 45 10.50 5.53 0.70
C VAL A 45 11.26 5.11 1.96
N LEU A 46 11.12 3.85 2.39
CA LEU A 46 11.88 3.32 3.51
C LEU A 46 13.39 3.43 3.28
N LEU A 47 13.86 3.04 2.08
CA LEU A 47 15.27 3.14 1.73
C LEU A 47 15.79 4.58 1.90
N PHE A 48 15.04 5.56 1.40
CA PHE A 48 15.40 6.98 1.55
C PHE A 48 15.45 7.41 3.02
N VAL A 49 14.46 7.01 3.83
CA VAL A 49 14.44 7.34 5.26
C VAL A 49 15.64 6.74 6.00
N LEU A 50 16.03 5.50 5.67
CA LEU A 50 17.21 4.86 6.25
C LEU A 50 18.52 5.55 5.83
N ILE A 51 18.65 5.91 4.56
CA ILE A 51 19.83 6.65 4.07
C ILE A 51 19.93 8.00 4.77
N TRP A 52 18.82 8.75 4.88
CA TRP A 52 18.84 10.06 5.51
C TRP A 52 19.08 9.99 7.02
N GLY A 53 18.43 9.04 7.70
CA GLY A 53 18.64 8.81 9.13
C GLY A 53 20.07 8.37 9.43
N GLY A 54 20.65 7.50 8.58
CA GLY A 54 22.05 7.08 8.67
C GLY A 54 23.01 8.24 8.41
N TYR A 55 22.73 9.08 7.41
CA TYR A 55 23.51 10.28 7.14
C TYR A 55 23.53 11.25 8.33
N ASP A 56 22.36 11.55 8.90
CA ASP A 56 22.25 12.39 10.10
C ASP A 56 23.00 11.78 11.29
N PHE A 57 22.95 10.46 11.46
CA PHE A 57 23.68 9.75 12.51
C PHE A 57 25.20 9.90 12.35
N MET A 58 25.72 9.74 11.13
CA MET A 58 27.16 9.94 10.84
C MET A 58 27.59 11.40 11.01
N MET A 59 26.75 12.36 10.59
CA MET A 59 27.04 13.79 10.68
C MET A 59 26.92 14.36 12.10
N SER A 60 26.41 13.57 13.06
CA SER A 60 26.18 14.03 14.42
C SER A 60 27.47 14.31 15.20
N GLN A 61 28.65 13.85 14.74
CA GLN A 61 29.98 14.18 15.28
C GLN A 61 30.12 14.07 16.82
N GLY A 62 29.32 13.21 17.47
CA GLY A 62 29.32 13.04 18.93
C GLY A 62 28.40 14.00 19.71
N ASN A 63 27.65 14.89 19.05
CA ASN A 63 26.61 15.67 19.72
C ASN A 63 25.41 14.78 20.09
N PRO A 64 25.10 14.61 21.39
CA PRO A 64 24.05 13.70 21.85
C PRO A 64 22.64 14.09 21.38
N GLU A 65 22.35 15.37 21.15
CA GLU A 65 21.04 15.80 20.64
C GLU A 65 20.83 15.36 19.20
N LYS A 66 21.84 15.52 18.35
CA LYS A 66 21.77 15.12 16.94
C LYS A 66 21.70 13.61 16.79
N ILE A 67 22.42 12.86 17.63
CA ILE A 67 22.35 11.39 17.68
C ILE A 67 20.94 10.94 18.05
N LYS A 68 20.33 11.53 19.09
CA LYS A 68 18.95 11.21 19.48
C LYS A 68 17.95 11.54 18.37
N GLY A 69 18.11 12.68 17.70
CA GLY A 69 17.27 13.05 16.56
C GLY A 69 17.38 12.06 15.39
N ALA A 70 18.60 11.65 15.05
CA ALA A 70 18.85 10.65 14.00
C ALA A 70 18.25 9.28 14.35
N GLN A 71 18.44 8.82 15.59
CA GLN A 71 17.83 7.57 16.08
C GLN A 71 16.30 7.62 16.09
N ALA A 72 15.71 8.75 16.47
CA ALA A 72 14.26 8.93 16.42
C ALA A 72 13.74 8.84 14.99
N LYS A 73 14.43 9.47 14.02
CA LYS A 73 14.09 9.37 12.59
C LYS A 73 14.13 7.92 12.10
N ILE A 74 15.22 7.20 12.37
CA ILE A 74 15.36 5.79 11.96
C ILE A 74 14.25 4.93 12.59
N THR A 75 14.03 5.07 13.89
CA THR A 75 13.00 4.30 14.62
C THR A 75 11.60 4.60 14.08
N SER A 76 11.27 5.86 13.80
CA SER A 76 9.98 6.24 13.22
C SER A 76 9.78 5.66 11.81
N GLY A 77 10.82 5.64 10.98
CA GLY A 77 10.78 5.01 9.67
C GLY A 77 10.58 3.50 9.75
N LEU A 78 11.26 2.84 10.70
CA LEU A 78 11.13 1.41 10.94
C LEU A 78 9.72 1.03 11.42
N ILE A 79 9.15 1.84 12.32
CA ILE A 79 7.77 1.67 12.80
C ILE A 79 6.77 1.81 11.66
N GLY A 80 6.92 2.85 10.83
CA GLY A 80 6.07 3.05 9.66
C GLY A 80 6.12 1.87 8.68
N PHE A 81 7.31 1.35 8.42
CA PHE A 81 7.47 0.16 7.58
C PHE A 81 6.85 -1.10 8.18
N PHE A 82 7.07 -1.33 9.48
CA PHE A 82 6.48 -2.46 10.18
C PHE A 82 4.96 -2.40 10.17
N LEU A 83 4.40 -1.19 10.32
CA LEU A 83 2.95 -0.96 10.26
C LEU A 83 2.37 -1.26 8.86
N LEU A 84 3.08 -0.93 7.79
CA LEU A 84 2.67 -1.29 6.43
C LEU A 84 2.63 -2.81 6.21
N ILE A 85 3.68 -3.52 6.64
CA ILE A 85 3.71 -5.00 6.56
C ILE A 85 2.60 -5.60 7.42
N ALA A 86 2.43 -5.12 8.64
CA ALA A 86 1.40 -5.60 9.56
C ALA A 86 0.00 -5.38 8.96
N SER A 87 -0.26 -4.21 8.38
CA SER A 87 -1.53 -3.93 7.70
C SER A 87 -1.81 -4.92 6.58
N TYR A 88 -0.82 -5.18 5.71
CA TYR A 88 -0.94 -6.17 4.65
C TYR A 88 -1.24 -7.58 5.18
N LEU A 89 -0.53 -8.02 6.22
CA LEU A 89 -0.74 -9.32 6.83
C LEU A 89 -2.13 -9.45 7.47
N ILE A 90 -2.60 -8.41 8.18
CA ILE A 90 -3.92 -8.41 8.80
C ILE A 90 -5.02 -8.57 7.75
N VAL A 91 -4.95 -7.80 6.66
CA VAL A 91 -5.93 -7.91 5.56
C VAL A 91 -5.92 -9.31 4.98
N ARG A 92 -4.73 -9.88 4.73
CA ARG A 92 -4.59 -11.24 4.18
C ARG A 92 -5.15 -12.32 5.11
N VAL A 93 -4.93 -12.19 6.42
CA VAL A 93 -5.46 -13.13 7.42
C VAL A 93 -6.98 -13.04 7.49
N ILE A 94 -7.55 -11.84 7.49
CA ILE A 94 -9.00 -11.64 7.47
C ILE A 94 -9.60 -12.24 6.19
N SER A 95 -9.03 -11.94 5.02
CA SER A 95 -9.48 -12.52 3.74
C SER A 95 -9.44 -14.05 3.76
N ALA A 96 -8.38 -14.66 4.32
CA ALA A 96 -8.25 -16.11 4.43
C ALA A 96 -9.32 -16.72 5.36
N ILE A 97 -9.61 -16.09 6.50
CA ILE A 97 -10.63 -16.58 7.46
C ILE A 97 -12.04 -16.49 6.86
N PHE A 98 -12.35 -15.40 6.17
CA PHE A 98 -13.67 -15.18 5.60
C PHE A 98 -13.88 -15.88 4.25
N GLY A 99 -12.87 -16.59 3.73
CA GLY A 99 -12.92 -17.24 2.42
C GLY A 99 -13.09 -16.25 1.26
N LEU A 100 -12.87 -14.97 1.53
CA LEU A 100 -12.93 -13.91 0.55
C LEU A 100 -11.59 -13.92 -0.17
N ASN A 101 -11.54 -14.55 -1.35
CA ASN A 101 -10.52 -14.24 -2.35
C ASN A 101 -10.84 -12.85 -2.92
N THR A 102 -10.73 -11.84 -2.07
CA THR A 102 -10.66 -10.45 -2.50
C THR A 102 -9.43 -10.37 -3.37
N GLY A 103 -9.59 -10.08 -4.67
CA GLY A 103 -8.52 -9.74 -5.62
C GLY A 103 -7.77 -8.44 -5.27
N ILE A 104 -7.65 -8.18 -3.97
CA ILE A 104 -6.66 -7.31 -3.37
C ILE A 104 -5.35 -8.12 -3.40
N LEU A 105 -4.80 -8.19 -4.62
CA LEU A 105 -3.72 -9.05 -5.12
C LEU A 105 -4.14 -10.51 -5.43
#